data_AF-F9FYX3-F1
#
_entry.id   AF-F9FYX3-F1
#
_cell.length_a   1.000
_cell.length_b   1.000
_cell.length_c   1.000
_cell.angle_alpha   90.00
_cell.angle_beta   90.00
_cell.angle_gamma   90.00
#
_symmetry.space_group_name_H-M   'P 1'
#
loop_
_entity.id
_entity.type
_entity.pdbx_description
1 polymer ?
#
loop_
_entity_poly.entity_id
_entity_poly.type
_entity_poly.pdbx_seq_one_letter_code
_entity_poly.pdbx_strand_id
1 'polypeptide(L)'
;GTPQVRLISLEKLSGSHGGENQAILMAKVIRKYGLEKKIGFFTADNADPCDTCVRALLKMFNPRASPTGLEGLEGERRIRCVGHILNLSAKAFLEGDSSDIFDSHIAEKDQKKERELLREWRKRGPIGKLHNLVYWIRRNPQRRELFLSITSGKVDQSIMAELGVWFVDDTLKGLMVKADNDTRWNSVYLMVHRALRLRDIIDVFCKLSLLDPKEEKRVSAEDVLSCEDW
;
A
#
# COMPACT_ATOMS: atom_id res chain seq x y z
N GLY A 1 -19.39 -8.34 32.00
CA GLY A 1 -18.85 -9.45 31.20
C GLY A 1 -17.60 -8.98 30.48
N THR A 2 -16.63 -9.87 30.25
CA THR A 2 -15.38 -9.52 29.55
C THR A 2 -15.61 -9.54 28.03
N PRO A 3 -15.22 -8.49 27.28
CA PRO A 3 -15.26 -8.53 25.81
C PRO A 3 -14.50 -9.73 25.25
N GLN A 4 -15.02 -10.31 24.17
CA GLN A 4 -14.43 -11.48 23.50
C GLN A 4 -14.44 -11.24 21.99
N VAL A 5 -13.37 -11.68 21.32
CA VAL A 5 -13.25 -11.62 19.86
C VAL A 5 -13.15 -13.05 19.34
N ARG A 6 -14.00 -13.40 18.37
CA ARG A 6 -14.01 -14.72 17.74
C ARG A 6 -14.21 -14.57 16.24
N LEU A 7 -13.41 -15.27 15.45
CA LEU A 7 -13.63 -15.41 14.02
C LEU A 7 -14.85 -16.32 13.80
N ILE A 8 -15.90 -15.81 13.17
CA ILE A 8 -17.14 -16.57 12.91
C ILE A 8 -17.11 -17.27 11.55
N SER A 9 -16.58 -16.60 10.52
CA SER A 9 -16.31 -17.20 9.22
C SER A 9 -15.30 -16.38 8.41
N LEU A 10 -14.68 -17.04 7.42
CA LEU A 10 -13.87 -16.44 6.36
C LEU A 10 -14.33 -17.01 5.02
N GLU A 11 -15.27 -16.33 4.37
CA GLU A 11 -15.92 -16.81 3.17
C GLU A 11 -15.26 -16.25 1.91
N LYS A 12 -15.12 -17.09 0.87
CA LYS A 12 -14.71 -16.63 -0.46
C LYS A 12 -15.90 -15.97 -1.16
N LEU A 13 -15.77 -14.68 -1.49
CA LEU A 13 -16.74 -14.00 -2.35
C LEU A 13 -16.50 -14.38 -3.81
N SER A 14 -17.53 -14.88 -4.49
CA SER A 14 -17.51 -15.20 -5.92
C SER A 14 -18.45 -14.27 -6.68
N GLY A 15 -18.09 -13.89 -7.91
CA GLY A 15 -18.87 -12.96 -8.74
C GLY A 15 -18.55 -11.49 -8.43
N SER A 16 -19.57 -10.62 -8.49
CA SER A 16 -19.40 -9.18 -8.25
C SER A 16 -18.87 -8.89 -6.84
N HIS A 17 -17.93 -7.95 -6.74
CA HIS A 17 -17.41 -7.47 -5.45
C HIS A 17 -18.27 -6.38 -4.80
N GLY A 18 -19.45 -6.09 -5.36
CA GLY A 18 -20.40 -5.10 -4.83
C GLY A 18 -20.96 -5.45 -3.45
N GLY A 19 -21.40 -4.42 -2.73
CA GLY A 19 -21.89 -4.55 -1.35
C GLY A 19 -23.09 -5.47 -1.19
N GLU A 20 -23.99 -5.53 -2.17
CA GLU A 20 -25.16 -6.40 -2.14
C GLU A 20 -24.78 -7.88 -2.18
N ASN A 21 -23.76 -8.25 -2.98
CA ASN A 21 -23.28 -9.63 -3.02
C ASN A 21 -22.59 -10.02 -1.71
N GLN A 22 -21.82 -9.09 -1.13
CA GLN A 22 -21.22 -9.25 0.19
C GLN A 22 -22.30 -9.47 1.27
N ALA A 23 -23.39 -8.69 1.22
CA ALA A 23 -24.51 -8.81 2.16
C ALA A 23 -25.21 -10.17 2.06
N ILE A 24 -25.42 -10.71 0.86
CA ILE A 24 -25.99 -12.05 0.68
C ILE A 24 -25.12 -13.12 1.36
N LEU A 25 -23.80 -13.05 1.17
CA LEU A 25 -22.86 -13.97 1.78
C LEU A 25 -22.83 -13.83 3.31
N MET A 26 -22.73 -12.60 3.82
CA MET A 26 -22.73 -12.31 5.24
C MET A 26 -24.04 -12.75 5.91
N ALA A 27 -25.19 -12.56 5.25
CA ALA A 27 -26.48 -13.00 5.76
C ALA A 27 -26.58 -14.52 5.90
N LYS A 28 -25.94 -15.30 5.00
CA LYS A 28 -25.86 -16.77 5.14
C LYS A 28 -25.10 -17.15 6.42
N VAL A 29 -23.97 -16.50 6.68
CA VAL A 29 -23.18 -16.73 7.91
C VAL A 29 -23.99 -16.35 9.14
N ILE A 30 -24.61 -15.17 9.16
CA ILE A 30 -25.41 -14.70 10.29
C ILE A 30 -26.54 -15.69 10.62
N ARG A 31 -27.29 -16.15 9.61
CA ARG A 31 -28.36 -17.13 9.78
C ARG A 31 -27.85 -18.49 10.25
N LYS A 32 -26.73 -18.97 9.68
CA LYS A 32 -26.10 -20.25 10.06
C LYS A 32 -25.79 -20.31 11.56
N TYR A 33 -25.42 -19.18 12.16
CA TYR A 33 -25.10 -19.09 13.59
C TYR A 33 -26.24 -18.51 14.45
N GLY A 34 -27.43 -18.26 13.89
CA GLY A 34 -28.59 -17.73 14.61
C GLY A 34 -28.35 -16.35 15.24
N LEU A 35 -27.63 -15.48 14.52
CA LEU A 35 -27.19 -14.17 15.01
C LEU A 35 -28.13 -13.02 14.61
N GLU A 36 -29.18 -13.25 13.81
CA GLU A 36 -30.00 -12.17 13.23
C GLU A 36 -30.53 -11.16 14.27
N LYS A 37 -30.94 -11.67 15.44
CA LYS A 37 -31.48 -10.85 16.54
C LYS A 37 -30.44 -10.43 17.59
N LYS A 38 -29.17 -10.78 17.37
CA LYS A 38 -28.07 -10.57 18.32
C LYS A 38 -27.03 -9.58 17.82
N ILE A 39 -27.20 -9.04 16.61
CA ILE A 39 -26.29 -8.04 16.05
C ILE A 39 -26.66 -6.66 16.60
N GLY A 40 -25.73 -6.05 17.32
CA GLY A 40 -25.82 -4.65 17.73
C GLY A 40 -25.34 -3.71 16.63
N PHE A 41 -24.08 -3.85 16.22
CA PHE A 41 -23.40 -2.91 15.33
C PHE A 41 -22.61 -3.63 14.23
N PHE A 42 -22.42 -2.95 13.11
CA PHE A 42 -21.57 -3.35 12.00
C PHE A 42 -20.37 -2.40 11.92
N THR A 43 -19.16 -2.93 12.09
CA THR A 43 -17.92 -2.17 11.86
C THR A 43 -17.24 -2.66 10.58
N ALA A 44 -16.98 -1.74 9.67
CA ALA A 44 -16.28 -1.98 8.40
C ALA A 44 -15.47 -0.74 7.99
N ASP A 45 -14.55 -0.88 7.03
CA ASP A 45 -13.82 0.26 6.48
C ASP A 45 -14.76 1.28 5.80
N ASN A 46 -14.22 2.40 5.30
CA ASN A 46 -15.05 3.47 4.77
C ASN A 46 -15.32 3.34 3.27
N ALA A 47 -15.04 2.19 2.65
CA ALA A 47 -15.31 2.00 1.24
C ALA A 47 -16.82 1.94 0.97
N ASP A 48 -17.28 2.54 -0.14
CA ASP A 48 -18.70 2.57 -0.52
C ASP A 48 -19.38 1.19 -0.52
N PRO A 49 -18.74 0.09 -1.00
CA PRO A 49 -19.34 -1.24 -0.94
C PRO A 49 -19.67 -1.71 0.48
N CYS A 50 -18.95 -1.26 1.50
CA CYS A 50 -19.25 -1.61 2.89
C CYS A 50 -20.53 -0.94 3.40
N ASP A 51 -20.82 0.29 2.96
CA ASP A 51 -22.07 0.96 3.31
C ASP A 51 -23.26 0.30 2.64
N THR A 52 -23.12 0.02 1.35
CA THR A 52 -24.12 -0.75 0.59
C THR A 52 -24.38 -2.12 1.19
N CYS A 53 -23.32 -2.82 1.64
CA CYS A 53 -23.43 -4.11 2.32
C CYS A 53 -24.24 -4.01 3.62
N VAL A 54 -23.93 -3.04 4.49
CA VAL A 54 -24.63 -2.86 5.76
C VAL A 54 -26.09 -2.48 5.54
N ARG A 55 -26.37 -1.56 4.60
CA ARG A 55 -27.74 -1.18 4.24
C ARG A 55 -28.57 -2.38 3.75
N ALA A 56 -27.97 -3.22 2.89
CA ALA A 56 -28.61 -4.44 2.42
C ALA A 56 -28.89 -5.44 3.56
N LEU A 57 -27.94 -5.63 4.48
CA LEU A 57 -28.13 -6.49 5.67
C LEU A 57 -29.25 -5.96 6.59
N LEU A 58 -29.26 -4.66 6.87
CA LEU A 58 -30.31 -4.03 7.68
C LEU A 58 -31.69 -4.23 7.05
N LYS A 59 -31.81 -4.05 5.72
CA LYS A 59 -33.05 -4.32 4.99
C LYS A 59 -33.48 -5.78 5.07
N MET A 60 -32.54 -6.72 4.92
CA MET A 60 -32.82 -8.17 4.98
C MET A 60 -33.31 -8.62 6.36
N PHE A 61 -32.80 -8.04 7.44
CA PHE A 61 -33.17 -8.42 8.81
C PHE A 61 -34.27 -7.55 9.42
N ASN A 62 -34.61 -6.42 8.80
CA ASN A 62 -35.69 -5.54 9.22
C ASN A 62 -36.66 -5.25 8.04
N PRO A 63 -37.29 -6.29 7.45
CA PRO A 63 -38.09 -6.14 6.23
C PRO A 63 -39.35 -5.27 6.38
N ARG A 64 -39.76 -4.98 7.62
CA ARG A 64 -40.90 -4.12 7.94
C ARG A 64 -40.52 -2.67 8.27
N ALA A 65 -39.22 -2.36 8.32
CA ALA A 65 -38.78 -1.00 8.58
C ALA A 65 -39.14 -0.09 7.40
N SER A 66 -39.66 1.10 7.67
CA SER A 66 -39.81 2.13 6.65
C SER A 66 -38.44 2.56 6.12
N PRO A 67 -38.37 3.22 4.96
CA PRO A 67 -37.12 3.80 4.45
C PRO A 67 -36.42 4.69 5.48
N THR A 68 -37.17 5.56 6.17
CA THR A 68 -36.66 6.40 7.26
C THR A 68 -36.20 5.60 8.47
N GLY A 69 -36.88 4.49 8.79
CA GLY A 69 -36.45 3.59 9.85
C GLY A 69 -35.15 2.86 9.53
N LEU A 70 -34.93 2.48 8.26
CA LEU A 70 -33.67 1.87 7.81
C LEU A 70 -32.51 2.87 7.85
N GLU A 71 -32.74 4.11 7.45
CA GLU A 71 -31.74 5.18 7.52
C GLU A 71 -31.33 5.48 8.98
N GLY A 72 -32.30 5.55 9.89
CA GLY A 72 -32.03 5.68 11.33
C GLY A 72 -31.20 4.51 11.86
N LEU A 73 -31.56 3.27 11.51
CA LEU A 73 -30.79 2.08 11.88
C LEU A 73 -29.38 2.09 11.30
N GLU A 74 -29.20 2.56 10.07
CA GLU A 74 -27.88 2.71 9.46
C GLU A 74 -27.03 3.70 10.25
N GLY A 75 -27.55 4.89 10.57
CA GLY A 75 -26.86 5.90 11.38
C GLY A 75 -26.52 5.44 12.80
N GLU A 76 -27.37 4.62 13.42
CA GLU A 76 -27.14 4.11 14.77
C GLU A 76 -26.19 2.90 14.82
N ARG A 77 -26.25 2.01 13.82
CA ARG A 77 -25.60 0.69 13.88
C ARG A 77 -24.35 0.57 13.01
N ARG A 78 -24.09 1.50 12.11
CA ARG A 78 -22.89 1.51 11.26
C ARG A 78 -21.76 2.28 11.93
N ILE A 79 -20.73 1.56 12.36
CA ILE A 79 -19.51 2.15 12.93
C ILE A 79 -18.41 2.16 11.87
N ARG A 80 -17.79 3.32 11.62
CA ARG A 80 -16.65 3.46 10.70
C ARG A 80 -15.37 2.92 11.33
N CYS A 81 -14.48 2.32 10.53
CA CYS A 81 -13.22 1.80 11.05
C CYS A 81 -12.25 2.94 11.39
N VAL A 82 -11.93 3.11 12.67
CA VAL A 82 -10.94 4.11 13.12
C VAL A 82 -9.58 3.92 12.45
N GLY A 83 -9.13 2.67 12.27
CA GLY A 83 -7.87 2.38 11.58
C GLY A 83 -7.84 2.89 10.13
N HIS A 84 -8.98 2.78 9.43
CA HIS A 84 -9.10 3.32 8.08
C HIS A 84 -9.07 4.85 8.07
N ILE A 85 -9.75 5.51 9.03
CA ILE A 85 -9.73 6.97 9.18
C ILE A 85 -8.31 7.48 9.43
N LEU A 86 -7.57 6.86 10.35
CA LEU A 86 -6.19 7.23 10.63
C LEU A 86 -5.28 7.06 9.40
N ASN A 87 -5.49 5.98 8.64
CA ASN A 87 -4.77 5.77 7.38
C ASN A 87 -5.11 6.84 6.34
N LEU A 88 -6.38 7.26 6.23
CA LEU A 88 -6.78 8.37 5.34
C LEU A 88 -6.13 9.69 5.77
N SER A 89 -6.12 10.01 7.06
CA SER A 89 -5.45 11.22 7.58
C SER A 89 -3.95 11.20 7.29
N ALA A 90 -3.28 10.06 7.50
CA ALA A 90 -1.86 9.92 7.20
C ALA A 90 -1.57 10.06 5.70
N LYS A 91 -2.40 9.46 4.84
CA LYS A 91 -2.29 9.64 3.39
C LYS A 91 -2.46 11.09 2.99
N ALA A 92 -3.52 11.76 3.44
CA ALA A 92 -3.74 13.18 3.14
C ALA A 92 -2.55 14.06 3.55
N PHE A 93 -1.93 13.77 4.70
CA PHE A 93 -0.73 14.48 5.15
C PHE A 93 0.47 14.24 4.23
N LEU A 94 0.68 13.01 3.76
CA LEU A 94 1.81 12.63 2.91
C LEU A 94 1.64 13.05 1.44
N GLU A 95 0.40 13.08 0.96
CA GLU A 95 0.05 13.33 -0.44
C GLU A 95 -0.16 14.83 -0.74
N GLY A 96 -0.45 15.64 0.30
CA GLY A 96 -0.75 17.06 0.14
C GLY A 96 -1.96 17.31 -0.78
N ASP A 97 -2.00 18.46 -1.44
CA ASP A 97 -3.07 18.86 -2.38
C ASP A 97 -3.09 18.05 -3.70
N SER A 98 -2.31 16.97 -3.80
CA SER A 98 -2.07 16.20 -5.04
C SER A 98 -2.67 14.78 -5.00
N SER A 99 -3.82 14.58 -4.35
CA SER A 99 -4.47 13.26 -4.17
C SER A 99 -4.95 12.62 -5.48
N ASP A 100 -5.35 13.43 -6.46
CA ASP A 100 -6.18 12.95 -7.59
C ASP A 100 -5.40 12.32 -8.75
N ILE A 101 -4.08 12.21 -8.66
CA ILE A 101 -3.21 11.88 -9.81
C ILE A 101 -2.89 10.38 -9.91
N PHE A 102 -3.09 9.58 -8.86
CA PHE A 102 -2.36 8.32 -8.72
C PHE A 102 -3.18 7.01 -8.75
N ASP A 103 -4.34 7.00 -9.40
CA ASP A 103 -5.04 5.75 -9.74
C ASP A 103 -4.51 5.06 -11.02
N SER A 104 -3.45 5.59 -11.63
CA SER A 104 -2.94 5.08 -12.89
C SER A 104 -1.82 4.05 -12.71
N HIS A 105 -2.19 2.78 -12.63
CA HIS A 105 -1.27 1.71 -13.04
C HIS A 105 -0.92 1.90 -14.52
N ILE A 106 0.35 2.18 -14.81
CA ILE A 106 0.81 2.27 -16.21
C ILE A 106 0.84 0.86 -16.80
N ALA A 107 -0.12 0.57 -17.65
CA ALA A 107 0.01 -0.45 -18.68
C ALA A 107 1.06 0.05 -19.71
N GLU A 108 2.30 -0.40 -19.53
CA GLU A 108 3.52 -0.45 -20.37
C GLU A 108 3.61 0.14 -21.81
N LYS A 109 2.84 1.14 -22.25
CA LYS A 109 2.94 1.61 -23.66
C LYS A 109 3.07 3.12 -23.90
N ASP A 110 3.07 3.96 -22.87
CA ASP A 110 3.22 5.39 -23.05
C ASP A 110 4.35 5.97 -22.18
N GLN A 111 5.52 6.12 -22.79
CA GLN A 111 6.69 6.73 -22.16
C GLN A 111 6.47 8.20 -21.77
N LYS A 112 5.59 8.93 -22.47
CA LYS A 112 5.29 10.32 -22.13
C LYS A 112 4.49 10.37 -20.83
N LYS A 113 3.46 9.53 -20.73
CA LYS A 113 2.66 9.38 -19.51
C LYS A 113 3.50 8.91 -18.32
N GLU A 114 4.44 8.00 -18.53
CA GLU A 114 5.37 7.58 -17.48
C GLU A 114 6.24 8.74 -16.97
N ARG A 115 6.83 9.53 -17.88
CA ARG A 115 7.63 10.70 -17.48
C ARG A 115 6.81 11.75 -16.73
N GLU A 116 5.58 11.99 -17.14
CA GLU A 116 4.66 12.90 -16.44
C GLU A 116 4.37 12.39 -15.02
N LEU A 117 4.06 11.10 -14.87
CA LEU A 117 3.80 10.50 -13.56
C LEU A 117 5.02 10.54 -12.63
N LEU A 118 6.23 10.27 -13.13
CA LEU A 118 7.45 10.39 -12.35
C LEU A 118 7.66 11.83 -11.84
N ARG A 119 7.37 12.84 -12.67
CA ARG A 119 7.45 14.26 -12.29
C ARG A 119 6.44 14.63 -11.21
N GLU A 120 5.21 14.16 -11.32
CA GLU A 120 4.19 14.38 -10.30
C GLU A 120 4.60 13.74 -8.97
N TRP A 121 5.16 12.53 -8.98
CA TRP A 121 5.69 11.91 -7.77
C TRP A 121 6.78 12.77 -7.12
N ARG A 122 7.74 13.29 -7.89
CA ARG A 122 8.83 14.13 -7.34
C ARG A 122 8.34 15.39 -6.64
N LYS A 123 7.16 15.93 -6.98
CA LYS A 123 6.57 17.08 -6.28
C LYS A 123 6.25 16.78 -4.81
N ARG A 124 6.13 15.50 -4.43
CA ARG A 124 5.96 15.04 -3.04
C ARG A 124 7.27 14.98 -2.25
N GLY A 125 8.34 15.59 -2.78
CA GLY A 125 9.63 15.69 -2.13
C GLY A 125 10.36 14.33 -1.99
N PRO A 126 11.07 14.09 -0.88
CA PRO A 126 11.88 12.89 -0.70
C PRO A 126 11.09 11.58 -0.84
N ILE A 127 9.84 11.54 -0.36
CA ILE A 127 9.00 10.35 -0.40
C ILE A 127 8.64 9.98 -1.84
N GLY A 128 8.39 10.97 -2.68
CA GLY A 128 8.09 10.78 -4.10
C GLY A 128 9.30 10.27 -4.90
N LYS A 129 10.48 10.85 -4.65
CA LYS A 129 11.75 10.34 -5.21
C LYS A 129 11.98 8.89 -4.79
N LEU A 130 11.80 8.58 -3.51
CA LEU A 130 11.94 7.22 -2.98
C LEU A 130 10.94 6.25 -3.63
N HIS A 131 9.68 6.65 -3.80
CA HIS A 131 8.67 5.85 -4.51
C HIS A 131 9.17 5.46 -5.92
N ASN A 132 9.56 6.46 -6.72
CA ASN A 132 10.07 6.26 -8.07
C ASN A 132 11.26 5.31 -8.09
N LEU A 133 12.24 5.54 -7.20
CA LEU A 133 13.44 4.71 -7.07
C LEU A 133 13.12 3.25 -6.72
N VAL A 134 12.27 3.04 -5.71
CA VAL A 134 11.87 1.69 -5.27
C VAL A 134 11.13 0.97 -6.39
N TYR A 135 10.23 1.64 -7.09
CA TYR A 135 9.51 1.05 -8.21
C TYR A 135 10.47 0.69 -9.36
N TRP A 136 11.42 1.58 -9.67
CA TRP A 136 12.43 1.39 -10.70
C TRP A 136 13.34 0.19 -10.40
N ILE A 137 13.79 0.02 -9.16
CA ILE A 137 14.57 -1.14 -8.71
C ILE A 137 13.76 -2.43 -8.89
N ARG A 138 12.49 -2.42 -8.46
CA ARG A 138 11.68 -3.64 -8.36
C ARG A 138 11.08 -4.12 -9.68
N ARG A 139 10.89 -3.24 -10.68
CA ARG A 139 10.33 -3.61 -12.00
C ARG A 139 11.24 -4.52 -12.81
N ASN A 140 12.56 -4.47 -12.60
CA ASN A 140 13.52 -5.18 -13.44
C ASN A 140 14.26 -6.29 -12.65
N PRO A 141 14.25 -7.55 -13.13
CA PRO A 141 14.92 -8.67 -12.45
C PRO A 141 16.42 -8.45 -12.23
N GLN A 142 17.14 -7.93 -13.21
CA GLN A 142 18.58 -7.67 -13.10
C GLN A 142 18.90 -6.60 -12.04
N ARG A 143 18.07 -5.56 -11.93
CA ARG A 143 18.20 -4.53 -10.87
C ARG A 143 17.96 -5.13 -9.48
N ARG A 144 17.00 -6.04 -9.36
CA ARG A 144 16.74 -6.76 -8.10
C ARG A 144 17.91 -7.64 -7.71
N GLU A 145 18.48 -8.37 -8.67
CA GLU A 145 19.64 -9.23 -8.43
C GLU A 145 20.87 -8.41 -8.01
N LEU A 146 21.14 -7.30 -8.68
CA LEU A 146 22.21 -6.36 -8.31
C LEU A 146 21.98 -5.79 -6.90
N PHE A 147 20.76 -5.35 -6.57
CA PHE A 147 20.47 -4.85 -5.23
C PHE A 147 20.70 -5.93 -4.16
N LEU A 148 20.32 -7.18 -4.44
CA LEU A 148 20.52 -8.31 -3.53
C LEU A 148 21.99 -8.73 -3.41
N SER A 149 22.79 -8.60 -4.47
CA SER A 149 24.23 -8.89 -4.41
C SER A 149 24.94 -7.89 -3.49
N ILE A 150 24.59 -6.60 -3.59
CA ILE A 150 25.09 -5.52 -2.72
C ILE A 150 24.72 -5.80 -1.26
N THR A 151 23.45 -6.08 -0.95
CA THR A 151 23.04 -6.42 0.43
C THR A 151 23.64 -7.73 0.93
N SER A 152 24.05 -8.64 0.06
CA SER A 152 24.69 -9.89 0.49
C SER A 152 26.21 -9.76 0.66
N GLY A 153 26.78 -8.57 0.44
CA GLY A 153 28.24 -8.36 0.41
C GLY A 153 28.94 -9.06 -0.75
N LYS A 154 28.19 -9.49 -1.77
CA LYS A 154 28.70 -10.15 -2.99
C LYS A 154 28.97 -9.09 -4.05
N VAL A 155 29.86 -8.16 -3.74
CA VAL A 155 30.22 -7.06 -4.63
C VAL A 155 31.63 -7.27 -5.15
N ASP A 156 31.81 -7.03 -6.44
CA ASP A 156 33.10 -7.14 -7.12
C ASP A 156 34.17 -6.24 -6.45
N GLN A 157 35.41 -6.73 -6.39
CA GLN A 157 36.55 -5.96 -5.86
C GLN A 157 36.75 -4.62 -6.57
N SER A 158 36.43 -4.54 -7.86
CA SER A 158 36.48 -3.29 -8.64
C SER A 158 35.54 -2.21 -8.08
N ILE A 159 34.33 -2.61 -7.71
CA ILE A 159 33.33 -1.72 -7.10
C ILE A 159 33.76 -1.28 -5.70
N MET A 160 34.33 -2.19 -4.91
CA MET A 160 34.85 -1.86 -3.58
C MET A 160 36.04 -0.89 -3.65
N ALA A 161 36.85 -0.97 -4.70
CA ALA A 161 37.97 -0.05 -4.93
C ALA A 161 37.48 1.35 -5.33
N GLU A 162 36.40 1.45 -6.11
CA GLU A 162 35.85 2.72 -6.60
C GLU A 162 35.01 3.45 -5.55
N LEU A 163 34.23 2.72 -4.74
CA LEU A 163 33.28 3.28 -3.78
C LEU A 163 33.74 3.21 -2.32
N GLY A 164 34.83 2.51 -2.04
CA GLY A 164 35.34 2.24 -0.70
C GLY A 164 34.71 1.01 -0.04
N VAL A 165 35.26 0.61 1.11
CA VAL A 165 34.74 -0.50 1.92
C VAL A 165 33.52 -0.02 2.70
N TRP A 166 32.38 -0.69 2.54
CA TRP A 166 31.24 -0.52 3.44
C TRP A 166 30.86 -1.86 4.08
N PHE A 167 30.46 -1.83 5.34
CA PHE A 167 30.07 -3.02 6.08
C PHE A 167 28.56 -3.22 5.92
N VAL A 168 28.17 -4.40 5.45
CA VAL A 168 26.77 -4.81 5.48
C VAL A 168 26.55 -5.62 6.75
N ASP A 169 25.81 -5.04 7.69
CA ASP A 169 25.31 -5.73 8.87
C ASP A 169 24.58 -7.02 8.43
N ASP A 170 24.83 -8.13 9.12
CA ASP A 170 24.16 -9.41 8.92
C ASP A 170 22.62 -9.26 8.99
N THR A 171 22.10 -8.29 9.76
CA THR A 171 20.65 -8.01 9.82
C THR A 171 20.06 -7.42 8.54
N LEU A 172 20.91 -6.94 7.62
CA LEU A 172 20.54 -6.35 6.34
C LEU A 172 20.72 -7.31 5.17
N LYS A 173 21.41 -8.44 5.37
CA LYS A 173 21.68 -9.42 4.30
C LYS A 173 20.39 -9.97 3.68
N GLY A 174 20.33 -9.90 2.36
CA GLY A 174 19.19 -10.38 1.57
C GLY A 174 17.92 -9.53 1.68
N LEU A 175 17.97 -8.37 2.34
CA LEU A 175 16.82 -7.47 2.39
C LEU A 175 16.66 -6.73 1.05
N MET A 176 15.41 -6.65 0.60
CA MET A 176 15.02 -5.84 -0.57
C MET A 176 14.32 -4.56 -0.12
N VAL A 177 14.37 -3.50 -0.93
CA VAL A 177 13.46 -2.34 -0.80
C VAL A 177 11.99 -2.78 -0.86
N LYS A 178 11.12 -2.10 -0.10
CA LYS A 178 9.68 -2.38 -0.06
C LYS A 178 8.94 -1.34 -0.88
N ALA A 179 8.20 -1.78 -1.90
CA ALA A 179 7.24 -0.90 -2.57
C ALA A 179 6.07 -0.60 -1.63
N ASP A 180 5.64 0.65 -1.65
CA ASP A 180 4.34 1.06 -1.15
C ASP A 180 3.20 0.48 -2.01
N ASN A 181 1.99 0.55 -1.48
CA ASN A 181 0.80 -0.04 -2.09
C ASN A 181 -0.44 0.67 -1.55
N ASP A 182 -1.29 1.16 -2.44
CA ASP A 182 -2.43 2.00 -2.08
C ASP A 182 -3.48 1.25 -1.26
N THR A 183 -3.63 -0.04 -1.51
CA THR A 183 -4.62 -0.90 -0.86
C THR A 183 -4.17 -1.46 0.50
N ARG A 184 -2.89 -1.29 0.88
CA ARG A 184 -2.35 -1.79 2.16
C ARG A 184 -1.99 -0.63 3.08
N TRP A 185 -2.56 -0.64 4.28
CA TRP A 185 -2.25 0.37 5.29
C TRP A 185 -0.77 0.36 5.66
N ASN A 186 -0.23 1.54 5.99
CA ASN A 186 1.16 1.76 6.38
C ASN A 186 2.21 1.40 5.32
N SER A 187 1.84 1.19 4.06
CA SER A 187 2.77 0.76 3.01
C SER A 187 3.88 1.79 2.75
N VAL A 188 3.55 3.08 2.73
CA VAL A 188 4.54 4.18 2.62
C VAL A 188 5.48 4.20 3.83
N TYR A 189 4.95 4.08 5.05
CA TYR A 189 5.78 3.97 6.26
C TYR A 189 6.75 2.79 6.18
N LEU A 190 6.28 1.61 5.74
CA LEU A 190 7.12 0.42 5.59
C LEU A 190 8.17 0.57 4.48
N MET A 191 7.87 1.32 3.42
CA MET A 191 8.84 1.70 2.37
C MET A 191 9.93 2.58 2.97
N VAL A 192 9.55 3.70 3.61
CA VAL A 192 10.49 4.66 4.22
C VAL A 192 11.34 4.00 5.30
N HIS A 193 10.72 3.29 6.24
CA HIS A 193 11.44 2.58 7.31
C HIS A 193 12.41 1.53 6.74
N ARG A 194 12.05 0.85 5.64
CA ARG A 194 12.98 -0.08 4.98
C ARG A 194 14.11 0.67 4.28
N ALA A 195 13.81 1.78 3.62
CA ALA A 195 14.79 2.59 2.92
C ALA A 195 15.84 3.17 3.86
N LEU A 196 15.42 3.72 5.01
CA LEU A 196 16.33 4.24 6.04
C LEU A 196 17.31 3.18 6.56
N ARG A 197 16.83 1.93 6.76
CA ARG A 197 17.70 0.80 7.13
C ARG A 197 18.65 0.37 6.02
N LEU A 198 18.34 0.70 4.78
CA LEU A 198 19.12 0.34 3.59
C LEU A 198 19.78 1.56 2.95
N ARG A 199 19.90 2.69 3.66
CA ARG A 199 20.40 3.96 3.11
C ARG A 199 21.70 3.79 2.34
N ASP A 200 22.73 3.26 3.00
CA ASP A 200 24.05 3.09 2.39
C ASP A 200 24.02 2.15 1.18
N ILE A 201 23.20 1.11 1.25
CA ILE A 201 23.00 0.16 0.14
C ILE A 201 22.32 0.84 -1.05
N ILE A 202 21.30 1.65 -0.79
CA ILE A 202 20.58 2.41 -1.81
C ILE A 202 21.53 3.41 -2.47
N ASP A 203 22.31 4.14 -1.68
CA ASP A 203 23.29 5.10 -2.19
C ASP A 203 24.35 4.42 -3.06
N VAL A 204 24.90 3.27 -2.63
CA VAL A 204 25.84 2.46 -3.42
C VAL A 204 25.20 1.98 -4.71
N PHE A 205 23.99 1.43 -4.64
CA PHE A 205 23.26 0.95 -5.80
C PHE A 205 23.00 2.08 -6.81
N CYS A 206 22.62 3.27 -6.37
CA CYS A 206 22.44 4.44 -7.22
C CYS A 206 23.75 4.87 -7.88
N LYS A 207 24.86 4.93 -7.15
CA LYS A 207 26.18 5.25 -7.72
C LYS A 207 26.58 4.26 -8.82
N LEU A 208 26.45 2.96 -8.55
CA LEU A 208 26.71 1.91 -9.53
C LEU A 208 25.83 2.03 -10.77
N SER A 209 24.54 2.31 -10.56
CA SER A 209 23.61 2.50 -11.65
C SER A 209 23.97 3.70 -12.53
N LEU A 210 24.44 4.81 -11.94
CA LEU A 210 24.85 6.01 -12.68
C LEU A 210 26.14 5.80 -13.48
N LEU A 211 27.01 4.88 -13.05
CA LEU A 211 28.24 4.51 -13.74
C LEU A 211 28.01 3.52 -14.91
N ASP A 212 26.80 2.98 -15.10
CA ASP A 212 26.53 2.04 -16.19
C ASP A 212 26.84 2.71 -17.54
N PRO A 213 27.60 2.06 -18.45
CA PRO A 213 27.93 2.64 -19.75
C PRO A 213 26.70 2.90 -20.62
N LYS A 214 25.58 2.23 -20.36
CA LYS A 214 24.32 2.38 -21.09
C LYS A 214 23.37 3.32 -20.36
N GLU A 215 23.11 4.48 -20.94
CA GLU A 215 22.26 5.51 -20.33
C GLU A 215 20.84 5.01 -20.03
N GLU A 216 20.28 4.14 -20.87
CA GLU A 216 18.96 3.56 -20.68
C GLU A 216 18.86 2.64 -19.46
N LYS A 217 19.99 2.20 -18.91
CA LYS A 217 20.07 1.39 -17.70
C LYS A 217 20.28 2.21 -16.43
N ARG A 218 20.58 3.50 -16.56
CA ARG A 218 20.84 4.39 -15.41
C ARG A 218 19.53 4.73 -14.70
N VAL A 219 19.61 4.84 -13.38
CA VAL A 219 18.58 5.50 -12.58
C VAL A 219 18.50 6.97 -12.97
N SER A 220 17.30 7.56 -12.94
CA SER A 220 17.17 9.01 -13.14
C SER A 220 17.86 9.75 -12.00
N ALA A 221 18.78 10.67 -12.32
CA ALA A 221 19.48 11.47 -11.32
C ALA A 221 18.53 12.30 -10.43
N GLU A 222 17.34 12.64 -10.95
CA GLU A 222 16.30 13.38 -10.21
C GLU A 222 15.60 12.52 -9.14
N ASP A 223 15.67 11.19 -9.25
CA ASP A 223 15.08 10.24 -8.30
C ASP A 223 16.12 9.72 -7.28
N VAL A 224 17.39 10.14 -7.39
CA VAL A 224 18.42 9.83 -6.40
C VAL A 224 18.25 10.74 -5.19
N LEU A 225 18.21 10.15 -4.00
CA LEU A 225 18.06 10.86 -2.74
C LEU A 225 19.38 11.55 -2.35
N SER A 226 19.31 12.84 -2.06
CA SER A 226 20.43 13.63 -1.54
C SER A 226 20.57 13.48 -0.02
N CYS A 227 21.61 14.08 0.56
CA CYS A 227 21.77 14.09 2.02
C CYS A 227 20.65 14.85 2.75
N GLU A 228 20.00 15.81 2.09
CA GLU A 228 18.84 16.54 2.66
C GLU A 228 17.54 15.74 2.52
N ASP A 229 17.46 14.85 1.52
CA ASP A 229 16.30 13.97 1.36
C ASP A 229 16.26 12.84 2.41
N TRP A 230 17.40 12.47 3.01
CA TRP A 230 17.56 11.39 4.00
C TRP A 230 17.32 11.82 5.44
#